data_AF-A0A1B6GNS8-F1
#
_entry.id   AF-A0A1B6GNS8-F1
#
_cell.length_a   1.000
_cell.length_b   1.000
_cell.length_c   1.000
_cell.angle_alpha   90.00
_cell.angle_beta   90.00
_cell.angle_gamma   90.00
#
_symmetry.space_group_name_H-M   'P 1'
#
loop_
_entity.id
_entity.type
_entity.pdbx_description
1 polymer ?
#
loop_
_entity_poly.entity_id
_entity_poly.type
_entity_poly.pdbx_seq_one_letter_code
_entity_poly.pdbx_strand_id
1 'polypeptide(L)'
;MTEKEMLNLVQNTDNESDHGSNAGDWYNADELASEDEELIKNTSDKTLGFETDHTALKTNQDYQKLVYTLARLQAQRIKAVEDVDTLVKLRSKVRNDPLEFLEKFIKGDKLDFPSRIIIEQVPKIDW
;
A
#
# COMPACT_ATOMS: atom_id res chain seq x y z
N MET A 1 -27.05 45.29 -21.27
CA MET A 1 -26.06 44.73 -22.20
C MET A 1 -26.86 44.08 -23.31
N THR A 2 -26.91 44.75 -24.45
CA THR A 2 -27.87 44.48 -25.54
C THR A 2 -27.20 43.66 -26.64
N GLU A 3 -27.98 42.87 -27.35
CA GLU A 3 -27.60 41.94 -28.45
C GLU A 3 -26.67 42.54 -29.52
N LYS A 4 -26.57 43.87 -29.61
CA LYS A 4 -25.65 44.60 -30.50
C LYS A 4 -24.19 44.65 -30.01
N GLU A 5 -23.91 44.32 -28.75
CA GLU A 5 -22.54 44.29 -28.20
C GLU A 5 -21.85 42.92 -28.40
N MET A 6 -22.60 41.88 -28.77
CA MET A 6 -22.07 40.51 -29.01
C MET A 6 -21.63 40.26 -30.47
N LEU A 7 -21.87 41.22 -31.38
CA LEU A 7 -21.54 41.12 -32.81
C LEU A 7 -20.21 41.78 -33.20
N ASN A 8 -19.52 42.45 -32.26
CA ASN A 8 -18.22 43.09 -32.50
C ASN A 8 -17.01 42.23 -32.13
N LEU A 9 -17.21 40.95 -31.79
CA LEU A 9 -16.10 40.04 -31.44
C LEU A 9 -15.85 38.94 -32.49
N VAL A 10 -16.48 39.03 -33.67
CA VAL A 10 -16.43 37.95 -34.68
C VAL A 10 -15.74 38.36 -35.99
N GLN A 11 -15.29 39.61 -36.17
CA GLN A 11 -14.57 39.99 -37.39
C GLN A 11 -13.26 40.71 -37.09
N ASN A 12 -12.18 39.94 -37.06
CA ASN A 12 -10.91 40.29 -37.70
C ASN A 12 -9.99 39.07 -37.69
N THR A 13 -9.98 38.37 -38.82
CA THR A 13 -8.91 37.44 -39.18
C THR A 13 -7.82 38.21 -39.94
N ASP A 14 -6.59 37.72 -39.78
CA ASP A 14 -5.46 37.80 -40.71
C ASP A 14 -4.59 39.08 -40.74
N ASN A 15 -3.36 38.96 -40.19
CA ASN A 15 -2.13 39.21 -40.96
C ASN A 15 -0.83 38.75 -40.23
N GLU A 16 -0.21 37.75 -40.85
CA GLU A 16 1.22 37.39 -41.04
C GLU A 16 2.36 37.78 -40.05
N SER A 17 3.02 36.72 -39.57
CA SER A 17 4.47 36.45 -39.47
C SER A 17 5.39 37.41 -38.70
N ASP A 18 5.92 36.93 -37.57
CA ASP A 18 7.27 37.32 -37.12
C ASP A 18 8.02 36.09 -36.59
N HIS A 19 9.24 35.89 -37.11
CA HIS A 19 10.13 34.78 -36.81
C HIS A 19 10.96 35.10 -35.57
N GLY A 20 10.91 34.25 -34.54
CA GLY A 20 11.74 34.44 -33.35
C GLY A 20 11.72 33.30 -32.36
N SER A 21 11.89 32.05 -32.81
CA SER A 21 12.09 30.91 -31.92
C SER A 21 13.51 30.95 -31.33
N ASN A 22 13.74 31.69 -30.25
CA ASN A 22 14.90 31.51 -29.38
C ASN A 22 14.47 30.78 -28.10
N ALA A 23 14.16 29.50 -28.23
CA ALA A 23 14.07 28.58 -27.10
C ALA A 23 15.46 27.97 -26.91
N GLY A 24 16.21 28.50 -25.95
CA GLY A 24 17.55 28.02 -25.61
C GLY A 24 17.54 26.53 -25.32
N ASP A 25 18.34 25.79 -26.08
CA ASP A 25 19.61 25.25 -25.60
C ASP A 25 19.59 24.60 -24.20
N TRP A 26 18.69 23.63 -24.00
CA TRP A 26 18.64 22.80 -22.79
C TRP A 26 18.70 21.28 -23.05
N TYR A 27 19.11 20.82 -24.23
CA TYR A 27 19.38 19.39 -24.46
C TYR A 27 20.44 19.20 -25.55
N ASN A 28 21.72 19.07 -25.16
CA ASN A 28 22.70 18.39 -26.00
C ASN A 28 22.39 16.90 -25.95
N ALA A 29 21.54 16.43 -26.87
CA ALA A 29 21.12 15.03 -26.98
C ALA A 29 22.30 14.07 -27.26
N ASP A 30 23.42 14.59 -27.73
CA ASP A 30 24.61 13.82 -28.10
C ASP A 30 25.48 13.42 -26.89
N GLU A 31 25.38 14.14 -25.76
CA GLU A 31 26.23 13.90 -24.59
C GLU A 31 25.63 12.87 -23.61
N LEU A 32 24.29 12.78 -23.53
CA LEU A 32 23.59 11.79 -22.69
C LEU A 32 23.62 10.36 -23.25
N ALA A 33 23.82 10.19 -24.56
CA ALA A 33 23.80 8.86 -25.17
C ALA A 33 24.97 7.98 -24.71
N SER A 34 26.12 8.60 -24.41
CA SER A 34 27.36 7.87 -24.15
C SER A 34 27.46 7.25 -22.75
N GLU A 35 26.98 7.93 -21.71
CA GLU A 35 26.98 7.42 -20.32
C GLU A 35 25.86 6.39 -20.09
N ASP A 36 24.69 6.61 -20.70
CA ASP A 36 23.56 5.68 -20.62
C ASP A 36 23.83 4.39 -21.41
N GLU A 37 24.49 4.45 -22.57
CA GLU A 37 24.89 3.25 -23.32
C GLU A 37 25.88 2.36 -22.55
N GLU A 38 26.80 2.94 -21.78
CA GLU A 38 27.75 2.16 -20.99
C GLU A 38 27.07 1.45 -19.80
N LEU A 39 26.11 2.11 -19.14
CA LEU A 39 25.25 1.51 -18.11
C LEU A 39 24.33 0.42 -18.67
N ILE A 40 23.73 0.65 -19.85
CA ILE A 40 22.87 -0.32 -20.54
C ILE A 40 23.70 -1.54 -21.01
N LYS A 41 24.93 -1.33 -21.48
CA LYS A 41 25.82 -2.42 -21.89
C LYS A 41 26.29 -3.27 -20.71
N ASN A 42 26.55 -2.66 -19.56
CA ASN A 42 26.90 -3.39 -18.33
C ASN A 42 25.71 -4.10 -17.69
N THR A 43 24.49 -3.64 -17.95
CA THR A 43 23.25 -4.27 -17.46
C THR A 43 22.64 -5.26 -18.46
N SER A 44 23.02 -5.23 -19.73
CA SER A 44 22.54 -6.16 -20.77
C SER A 44 22.85 -7.63 -20.45
N ASP A 45 23.86 -7.92 -19.62
CA ASP A 45 24.20 -9.27 -19.15
C ASP A 45 23.47 -9.67 -17.85
N LYS A 46 22.78 -8.74 -17.19
CA LYS A 46 21.91 -9.01 -16.03
C LYS A 46 20.49 -8.57 -16.37
N THR A 47 19.66 -9.54 -16.75
CA THR A 47 18.21 -9.39 -16.84
C THR A 47 17.63 -8.98 -15.48
N LEU A 48 17.59 -7.67 -15.22
CA LEU A 48 16.95 -7.04 -14.07
C LEU A 48 15.48 -6.79 -14.44
N GLY A 49 14.70 -7.86 -14.52
CA GLY A 49 13.26 -7.79 -14.74
C GLY A 49 12.52 -8.17 -13.45
N PHE A 50 11.28 -7.70 -13.31
CA PHE A 50 10.38 -8.12 -12.21
C PHE A 50 10.22 -9.66 -12.10
N GLU A 51 10.49 -10.38 -13.18
CA GLU A 51 10.50 -11.84 -13.23
C GLU A 51 11.72 -12.48 -12.55
N THR A 52 12.87 -11.80 -12.46
CA THR A 52 14.05 -12.31 -11.74
C THR A 52 14.08 -11.89 -10.27
N ASP A 53 13.51 -10.73 -9.91
CA ASP A 53 13.52 -10.19 -8.54
C ASP A 53 12.76 -11.05 -7.52
N HIS A 54 11.57 -11.53 -7.88
CA HIS A 54 10.79 -12.36 -6.95
C HIS A 54 11.48 -13.69 -6.64
N THR A 55 12.35 -14.17 -7.53
CA THR A 55 13.18 -15.36 -7.31
C THR A 55 14.37 -15.06 -6.39
N ALA A 56 15.00 -13.89 -6.54
CA ALA A 56 16.05 -13.42 -5.64
C ALA A 56 15.53 -13.19 -4.21
N LEU A 57 14.30 -12.69 -4.05
CA LEU A 57 13.68 -12.49 -2.74
C LEU A 57 13.25 -13.80 -2.07
N LYS A 58 12.86 -14.81 -2.86
CA LYS A 58 12.46 -16.13 -2.34
C LYS A 58 13.59 -16.84 -1.59
N THR A 59 14.85 -16.62 -1.96
CA THR A 59 16.00 -17.25 -1.27
C THR A 59 16.50 -16.43 -0.09
N ASN A 60 16.06 -15.18 0.07
CA ASN A 60 16.45 -14.32 1.18
C ASN A 60 15.69 -14.71 2.46
N GLN A 61 16.46 -15.13 3.48
CA GLN A 61 15.90 -15.60 4.75
C GLN A 61 15.20 -14.50 5.55
N ASP A 62 15.70 -13.27 5.52
CA ASP A 62 15.11 -12.16 6.27
C ASP A 62 13.81 -11.68 5.62
N TYR A 63 13.75 -11.70 4.29
CA TYR A 63 12.51 -11.50 3.56
C TYR A 63 11.46 -12.57 3.91
N GLN A 64 11.85 -13.85 3.95
CA GLN A 64 10.93 -14.93 4.36
C GLN A 64 10.42 -14.75 5.78
N LYS A 65 11.29 -14.40 6.74
CA LYS A 65 10.89 -14.11 8.13
C LYS A 65 9.90 -12.95 8.19
N LEU A 66 10.15 -11.87 7.43
CA LEU A 66 9.25 -10.73 7.38
C LEU A 66 7.86 -11.12 6.85
N VAL A 67 7.79 -11.82 5.73
CA VAL A 67 6.53 -12.27 5.13
C VAL A 67 5.78 -13.21 6.08
N TYR A 68 6.49 -14.14 6.73
CA TYR A 68 5.90 -15.04 7.73
C TYR A 68 5.31 -14.27 8.91
N THR A 69 6.08 -13.34 9.50
CA THR A 69 5.60 -12.51 10.61
C THR A 69 4.41 -11.65 10.17
N LEU A 70 4.43 -11.09 8.97
CA LEU A 70 3.32 -10.30 8.43
C LEU A 70 2.04 -11.14 8.31
N ALA A 71 2.15 -12.35 7.74
CA ALA A 71 1.02 -13.26 7.63
C ALA A 71 0.46 -13.63 9.01
N ARG A 72 1.35 -13.87 9.99
CA ARG A 72 0.96 -14.20 11.36
C ARG A 72 0.27 -13.03 12.06
N LEU A 73 0.79 -11.81 11.93
CA LEU A 73 0.17 -10.59 12.45
C LEU A 73 -1.20 -10.34 11.82
N GLN A 74 -1.34 -10.60 10.52
CA GLN A 74 -2.63 -10.46 9.83
C GLN A 74 -3.66 -11.46 10.35
N ALA A 75 -3.28 -12.72 10.57
CA ALA A 75 -4.14 -13.72 11.19
C ALA A 75 -4.53 -13.32 12.63
N GLN A 76 -3.57 -12.80 13.40
CA GLN A 76 -3.82 -12.29 14.76
C GLN A 76 -4.79 -11.11 14.76
N ARG A 77 -4.69 -10.22 13.77
CA ARG A 77 -5.63 -9.10 13.61
C ARG A 77 -7.06 -9.58 13.36
N ILE A 78 -7.25 -10.54 12.46
CA ILE A 78 -8.58 -11.12 12.19
C ILE A 78 -9.14 -11.75 13.46
N LYS A 79 -8.34 -12.57 14.12
CA LYS A 79 -8.73 -13.21 15.39
C LYS A 79 -9.09 -12.20 16.47
N ALA A 80 -8.34 -11.11 16.61
CA ALA A 80 -8.63 -10.08 17.61
C ALA A 80 -10.01 -9.43 17.39
N VAL A 81 -10.41 -9.23 16.14
CA VAL A 81 -11.74 -8.70 15.81
C VAL A 81 -12.83 -9.71 16.19
N GLU A 82 -12.67 -10.97 15.82
CA GLU A 82 -13.61 -12.04 16.18
C GLU A 82 -13.73 -12.18 17.71
N ASP A 83 -12.60 -12.17 18.42
CA ASP A 83 -12.55 -12.26 19.87
C ASP A 83 -13.31 -11.08 20.52
N VAL A 84 -13.18 -9.85 19.99
CA VAL A 84 -13.95 -8.70 20.47
C VAL A 84 -15.45 -8.91 20.28
N ASP A 85 -15.88 -9.42 19.12
CA ASP A 85 -17.30 -9.70 18.86
C ASP A 85 -17.85 -10.78 19.81
N THR A 86 -17.06 -11.81 20.13
CA THR A 86 -17.45 -12.82 21.12
C THR A 86 -17.62 -12.20 22.51
N LEU A 87 -16.71 -11.32 22.92
CA LEU A 87 -16.78 -10.63 24.22
C LEU A 87 -17.99 -9.71 24.32
N VAL A 88 -18.34 -9.00 23.24
CA VAL A 88 -19.55 -8.15 23.21
C VAL A 88 -20.81 -8.99 23.38
N LYS A 89 -20.88 -10.14 22.70
CA LYS A 89 -22.02 -11.08 22.85
C LYS A 89 -22.11 -11.63 24.28
N LEU A 90 -20.99 -12.05 24.86
CA LEU A 90 -20.94 -12.51 26.25
C LEU A 90 -21.37 -11.42 27.22
N ARG A 91 -20.85 -10.20 27.07
CA ARG A 91 -21.24 -9.06 27.90
C ARG A 91 -22.73 -8.81 27.85
N SER A 92 -23.36 -8.87 26.67
CA SER A 92 -24.80 -8.70 26.53
C SER A 92 -25.58 -9.82 27.20
N LYS A 93 -25.13 -11.09 27.10
CA LYS A 93 -25.75 -12.23 27.80
C LYS A 93 -25.69 -12.05 29.32
N VAL A 94 -24.52 -11.74 29.87
CA VAL A 94 -24.32 -11.50 31.31
C VAL A 94 -25.12 -10.30 31.81
N ARG A 95 -25.27 -9.25 30.99
CA ARG A 95 -26.07 -8.08 31.34
C ARG A 95 -27.56 -8.42 31.45
N ASN A 96 -28.06 -9.32 30.60
CA ASN A 96 -29.48 -9.70 30.60
C ASN A 96 -29.80 -10.69 31.72
N ASP A 97 -28.93 -11.67 31.97
CA ASP A 97 -29.05 -12.62 33.07
C ASP A 97 -27.72 -12.81 33.81
N PRO A 98 -27.47 -12.01 34.86
CA PRO A 98 -26.24 -12.12 35.64
C PRO A 98 -26.25 -13.33 36.59
N LEU A 99 -27.42 -13.86 36.96
CA LEU A 99 -27.53 -15.00 37.88
C LEU A 99 -27.14 -16.30 37.19
N GLU A 100 -27.62 -16.51 35.96
CA GLU A 100 -27.26 -17.68 35.14
C GLU A 100 -25.74 -17.74 34.91
N PHE A 101 -25.12 -16.58 34.65
CA PHE A 101 -23.66 -16.50 34.50
C PHE A 101 -22.93 -16.89 35.79
N LEU A 102 -23.39 -16.40 36.95
CA LEU A 102 -22.78 -16.71 38.23
C LEU A 102 -22.91 -18.21 38.56
N GLU A 103 -24.06 -18.82 38.28
CA GLU A 103 -24.24 -20.26 38.46
C GLU A 103 -23.25 -21.08 37.61
N LYS A 104 -23.11 -20.74 36.32
CA LYS A 104 -22.15 -21.39 35.42
C LYS A 104 -20.72 -21.21 35.92
N PHE A 105 -20.39 -20.01 36.40
CA PHE A 105 -19.07 -19.71 36.96
C PHE A 105 -18.78 -20.55 38.21
N ILE A 106 -19.73 -20.67 39.14
CA ILE A 106 -19.57 -21.45 40.38
C ILE A 106 -19.50 -22.95 40.09
N LYS A 107 -20.29 -23.45 39.13
CA LYS A 107 -20.26 -24.86 38.69
C LYS A 107 -18.95 -25.23 37.99
N GLY A 108 -18.14 -24.25 37.60
CA GLY A 108 -16.91 -24.46 36.84
C GLY A 108 -17.17 -24.81 35.37
N ASP A 109 -18.36 -24.46 34.86
CA ASP A 109 -18.68 -24.67 33.45
C ASP A 109 -17.75 -23.83 32.57
N LYS A 110 -17.44 -24.36 31.39
CA LYS A 110 -16.56 -23.69 30.45
C LYS A 110 -17.24 -22.43 29.93
N LEU A 111 -16.74 -21.27 30.36
CA LEU A 111 -17.16 -19.98 29.85
C LEU A 111 -16.47 -19.76 28.51
N ASP A 112 -17.23 -19.39 27.47
CA ASP A 112 -16.77 -19.23 26.08
C ASP A 112 -15.87 -17.99 25.88
N PHE A 113 -14.95 -17.71 26.80
CA PHE A 113 -14.02 -16.61 26.67
C PHE A 113 -12.98 -16.90 25.58
N PRO A 114 -12.66 -15.91 24.73
CA PRO A 114 -11.59 -16.05 23.77
C PRO A 114 -10.24 -16.22 24.48
N SER A 115 -9.35 -16.97 23.85
CA SER A 115 -8.00 -17.18 24.37
C SER A 115 -7.12 -15.96 24.13
N ARG A 116 -6.17 -15.71 25.03
CA ARG A 116 -5.18 -14.64 24.88
C ARG A 116 -4.43 -14.78 23.55
N ILE A 117 -4.39 -13.71 22.77
CA ILE A 117 -3.55 -13.61 21.57
C ILE A 117 -2.13 -13.21 22.01
N ILE A 118 -1.14 -14.01 21.63
CA ILE A 118 0.28 -13.70 21.81
C ILE A 118 0.76 -13.03 20.53
N ILE A 119 1.09 -11.73 20.61
CA ILE A 119 1.49 -10.93 19.45
C ILE A 119 2.88 -11.37 18.97
N GLU A 120 3.01 -11.55 17.65
CA GLU A 120 4.31 -11.88 17.05
C GLU A 120 5.23 -10.66 17.02
N GLN A 121 6.52 -10.85 17.29
CA GLN A 121 7.49 -9.77 17.23
C GLN A 121 7.97 -9.55 15.80
N VAL A 122 8.18 -8.27 15.44
CA VAL A 122 8.72 -7.89 14.14
C VAL A 122 10.18 -8.38 14.06
N PRO A 123 10.56 -9.10 12.99
CA PRO A 123 11.91 -9.61 12.84
C PRO A 123 12.90 -8.46 12.66
N LYS A 124 14.10 -8.61 13.23
CA LYS A 124 15.23 -7.73 12.94
C LYS A 124 15.83 -8.14 11.59
N ILE A 125 15.95 -7.19 10.68
CA ILE A 125 16.50 -7.37 9.34
C ILE A 125 17.85 -6.66 9.29
N ASP A 126 18.85 -7.28 8.68
CA ASP A 126 20.14 -6.67 8.34
C ASP A 126 20.08 -6.17 6.90
N TRP A 127 20.25 -4.86 6.69
CA TRP A 127 19.96 -4.16 5.44
C TRP A 127 21.20 -3.93 4.58
#